data_AF-A0A6P3YA23-F1
#
_entry.id   AF-A0A6P3YA23-F1
#
_cell.length_a   1.000
_cell.length_b   1.000
_cell.length_c   1.000
_cell.angle_alpha   90.00
_cell.angle_beta   90.00
_cell.angle_gamma   90.00
#
_symmetry.space_group_name_H-M   'P 1'
#
loop_
_entity.id
_entity.type
_entity.pdbx_description
1 polymer ?
#
loop_
_entity_poly.entity_id
_entity_poly.type
_entity_poly.pdbx_seq_one_letter_code
_entity_poly.pdbx_strand_id
1 'polypeptide(L)'
;MTDLEQDPIVAFQKRWYMYLALIFAFILPSLIPYWCWGETVWCAWYANIFRCLLIMHLAFMINSVAHRWGSRTYTKSNSSCDNVSVAIATFGEGWHNYHHAFPWDYRLSEFGNYNISIGTAFINLCAFLGMAYD
;
A
#
# COMPACT_ATOMS: atom_id res chain seq x y z
N MET A 1 -0.66 -16.40 -14.65
CA MET A 1 -1.57 -15.57 -13.86
C MET A 1 -2.99 -16.13 -13.89
N THR A 2 -3.14 -17.46 -13.95
CA THR A 2 -4.45 -18.12 -14.00
C THR A 2 -5.22 -17.98 -12.69
N ASP A 3 -4.50 -17.88 -11.58
CA ASP A 3 -4.99 -17.56 -10.24
C ASP A 3 -5.77 -16.24 -10.21
N LEU A 4 -5.18 -15.16 -10.71
CA LEU A 4 -5.82 -13.83 -10.74
C LEU A 4 -6.99 -13.74 -11.72
N GLU A 5 -6.93 -14.47 -12.82
CA GLU A 5 -7.99 -14.49 -13.84
C GLU A 5 -9.21 -15.31 -13.39
N GLN A 6 -8.99 -16.30 -12.51
CA GLN A 6 -10.04 -17.14 -11.95
C GLN A 6 -10.72 -16.50 -10.73
N ASP A 7 -10.08 -15.54 -10.06
CA ASP A 7 -10.71 -14.79 -8.97
C ASP A 7 -11.79 -13.84 -9.53
N PRO A 8 -13.08 -14.05 -9.18
CA PRO A 8 -14.18 -13.25 -9.73
C PRO A 8 -14.16 -11.78 -9.27
N ILE A 9 -13.60 -11.49 -8.10
CA ILE A 9 -13.49 -10.13 -7.54
C ILE A 9 -12.42 -9.36 -8.32
N VAL A 10 -11.26 -9.98 -8.55
CA VAL A 10 -10.18 -9.38 -9.35
C VAL A 10 -10.64 -9.17 -10.79
N ALA A 11 -11.30 -10.17 -11.40
CA ALA A 11 -11.82 -10.05 -12.76
C ALA A 11 -12.90 -8.94 -12.89
N PHE A 12 -13.78 -8.82 -11.90
CA PHE A 12 -14.75 -7.72 -11.82
C PHE A 12 -14.05 -6.35 -11.73
N GLN A 13 -13.10 -6.21 -10.82
CA GLN A 13 -12.35 -4.97 -10.63
C GLN A 13 -11.60 -4.58 -11.91
N LYS A 14 -10.96 -5.54 -12.59
CA LYS A 14 -10.26 -5.33 -13.86
C LYS A 14 -11.20 -4.85 -14.97
N ARG A 15 -12.39 -5.47 -15.09
CA ARG A 15 -13.39 -5.12 -16.10
C ARG A 15 -13.92 -3.69 -15.94
N TRP A 16 -14.13 -3.25 -14.69
CA TRP A 16 -14.75 -1.95 -14.38
C TRP A 16 -13.75 -0.91 -13.88
N TYR A 17 -12.45 -1.18 -13.99
CA TYR A 17 -11.38 -0.45 -13.33
C TYR A 17 -11.47 1.06 -13.52
N MET A 18 -11.67 1.53 -14.75
CA MET A 18 -11.71 2.97 -15.04
C MET A 18 -12.84 3.68 -14.29
N TYR A 19 -14.02 3.06 -14.23
CA TYR A 19 -15.18 3.63 -13.53
C TYR A 19 -14.98 3.58 -12.01
N LEU A 20 -14.51 2.45 -11.49
CA LEU A 20 -14.23 2.28 -10.06
C LEU A 20 -13.14 3.26 -9.59
N ALA A 21 -12.05 3.39 -10.34
CA ALA A 21 -10.96 4.31 -10.04
C ALA A 21 -11.45 5.77 -10.04
N LEU A 22 -12.23 6.18 -11.05
CA LEU A 22 -12.78 7.54 -11.09
C LEU A 22 -13.69 7.83 -9.89
N ILE A 23 -14.57 6.89 -9.56
CA ILE A 23 -15.54 7.05 -8.46
C ILE A 23 -14.83 7.07 -7.11
N PHE A 24 -14.01 6.06 -6.81
CA PHE A 24 -13.44 5.85 -5.47
C PHE A 24 -12.16 6.66 -5.23
N ALA A 25 -11.37 6.97 -6.26
CA ALA A 25 -10.15 7.76 -6.08
C ALA A 25 -10.39 9.27 -6.23
N PHE A 26 -11.36 9.69 -7.07
CA PHE A 26 -11.57 11.11 -7.39
C PHE A 26 -12.91 11.66 -6.93
N ILE A 27 -14.03 11.09 -7.38
CA ILE A 27 -15.35 11.67 -7.14
C ILE A 27 -15.75 11.62 -5.66
N LEU A 28 -15.76 10.42 -5.06
CA LEU A 28 -16.19 10.26 -3.67
C LEU A 28 -15.29 11.04 -2.69
N PRO A 29 -13.95 10.95 -2.75
CA PRO A 29 -13.11 11.67 -1.80
C PRO A 29 -13.17 13.19 -1.95
N SER A 30 -13.55 13.72 -3.12
CA SER A 30 -13.76 15.15 -3.32
C SER A 30 -15.15 15.62 -2.92
N LEU A 31 -16.18 14.77 -2.99
CA LEU A 31 -17.53 15.13 -2.58
C LEU A 31 -17.77 14.93 -1.08
N ILE A 32 -17.25 13.88 -0.46
CA ILE A 32 -17.46 13.60 0.97
C ILE A 32 -17.16 14.83 1.85
N PRO A 33 -16.03 15.56 1.70
CA PRO A 33 -15.77 16.75 2.49
C PRO A 33 -16.80 17.87 2.33
N TYR A 34 -17.27 18.06 1.10
CA TYR A 34 -18.29 19.07 0.78
C TYR A 34 -19.62 18.73 1.46
N TRP A 35 -20.03 17.46 1.48
CA TRP A 35 -21.31 17.02 2.05
C TRP A 35 -21.26 16.83 3.57
N CYS A 36 -20.16 16.30 4.12
CA CYS A 36 -20.10 15.86 5.52
C CYS A 36 -19.72 16.97 6.50
N TRP A 37 -18.89 17.94 6.08
CA TRP A 37 -18.44 19.02 6.96
C TRP A 37 -18.39 20.39 6.28
N GLY A 38 -19.06 20.54 5.14
CA GLY A 38 -19.29 21.83 4.50
C GLY A 38 -18.05 22.47 3.87
N GLU A 39 -17.05 21.67 3.50
CA GLU A 39 -15.85 22.17 2.78
C GLU A 39 -16.24 22.68 1.39
N THR A 40 -15.48 23.62 0.81
CA THR A 40 -15.72 24.03 -0.57
C THR A 40 -15.28 22.94 -1.56
N VAL A 41 -16.02 22.81 -2.68
CA VAL A 41 -15.70 21.81 -3.72
C VAL A 41 -14.27 21.98 -4.25
N TRP A 42 -13.79 23.22 -4.37
CA TRP A 42 -12.43 23.51 -4.84
C TRP A 42 -11.37 23.02 -3.84
N CYS A 43 -11.50 23.36 -2.55
CA CYS A 43 -10.57 22.87 -1.53
C CYS A 43 -10.57 21.33 -1.47
N ALA A 44 -11.74 20.72 -1.46
CA ALA A 44 -11.88 19.26 -1.42
C ALA A 44 -11.27 18.56 -2.66
N TRP A 45 -11.43 19.16 -3.84
CA TRP A 45 -10.81 18.67 -5.07
C TRP A 45 -9.28 18.72 -4.99
N TYR A 46 -8.70 19.89 -4.69
CA TYR A 46 -7.24 20.02 -4.64
C TYR A 46 -6.60 19.21 -3.51
N ALA A 47 -7.26 19.11 -2.35
CA ALA A 47 -6.82 18.25 -1.27
C ALA A 47 -6.78 16.77 -1.71
N ASN A 48 -7.78 16.31 -2.46
CA ASN A 48 -7.79 14.94 -2.98
C ASN A 48 -6.73 14.71 -4.07
N ILE A 49 -6.50 15.67 -4.97
CA ILE A 49 -5.40 15.57 -5.94
C ILE A 49 -4.05 15.48 -5.21
N PHE A 50 -3.83 16.33 -4.21
CA PHE A 50 -2.62 16.27 -3.39
C PHE A 50 -2.48 14.91 -2.69
N ARG A 51 -3.56 14.37 -2.10
CA ARG A 51 -3.59 13.02 -1.51
C ARG A 51 -3.17 11.95 -2.51
N CYS A 52 -3.71 11.98 -3.73
CA CYS A 52 -3.36 11.02 -4.78
C CYS A 52 -1.88 11.12 -5.17
N LEU A 53 -1.37 12.34 -5.37
CA LEU A 53 0.03 12.57 -5.67
C LEU A 53 0.94 12.07 -4.55
N LEU A 54 0.60 12.36 -3.29
CA LEU A 54 1.37 11.91 -2.13
C LEU A 54 1.47 10.38 -2.08
N ILE A 55 0.33 9.69 -2.22
CA ILE A 55 0.31 8.21 -2.24
C ILE A 55 1.15 7.64 -3.38
N MET A 56 1.07 8.24 -4.58
CA MET A 56 1.90 7.79 -5.71
C MET A 56 3.39 7.96 -5.44
N HIS A 57 3.81 9.09 -4.86
CA HIS A 57 5.22 9.32 -4.53
C HIS A 57 5.72 8.35 -3.45
N LEU A 58 4.89 8.05 -2.44
CA LEU A 58 5.21 7.05 -1.42
C LEU A 58 5.38 5.65 -2.05
N ALA A 59 4.49 5.25 -2.96
CA ALA A 59 4.61 3.97 -3.67
C ALA A 59 5.86 3.90 -4.57
N PHE A 60 6.18 4.99 -5.27
CA PHE A 60 7.40 5.06 -6.08
C PHE A 60 8.68 5.14 -5.25
N MET A 61 8.60 5.62 -4.02
CA MET A 61 9.73 5.64 -3.09
C MET A 61 10.23 4.23 -2.77
N ILE A 62 9.33 3.25 -2.66
CA ILE A 62 9.69 1.83 -2.47
C ILE A 62 10.55 1.35 -3.66
N ASN A 63 10.08 1.63 -4.88
CA ASN A 63 10.76 1.22 -6.12
C ASN A 63 12.06 1.99 -6.41
N SER A 64 12.37 3.06 -5.67
CA SER A 64 13.53 3.91 -5.90
C SER A 64 14.46 3.94 -4.70
N VAL A 65 14.04 4.55 -3.59
CA VAL A 65 14.84 4.72 -2.38
C VAL A 65 15.18 3.36 -1.77
N ALA A 66 14.21 2.45 -1.66
CA ALA A 66 14.44 1.11 -1.10
C ALA A 66 15.22 0.18 -2.03
N HIS A 67 15.63 0.63 -3.22
CA HIS A 67 16.55 -0.08 -4.11
C HIS A 67 17.94 0.57 -4.20
N ARG A 68 18.16 1.68 -3.48
CA ARG A 68 19.42 2.43 -3.56
C ARG A 68 20.04 2.72 -2.20
N TRP A 69 19.24 3.03 -1.19
CA TRP A 69 19.73 3.49 0.11
C TRP A 69 19.14 2.66 1.25
N GLY A 70 20.00 1.96 1.99
CA GLY A 70 19.61 1.12 3.12
C GLY A 70 20.57 -0.05 3.33
N SER A 71 20.19 -0.99 4.20
CA SER A 71 20.96 -2.20 4.50
C SER A 71 20.54 -3.39 3.63
N ARG A 72 21.48 -4.28 3.30
CA ARG A 72 21.24 -5.53 2.56
C ARG A 72 21.62 -6.75 3.40
N THR A 73 20.80 -7.03 4.40
CA THR A 73 21.08 -8.05 5.42
C THR A 73 20.81 -9.47 4.92
N TYR A 74 19.73 -9.67 4.16
CA TYR A 74 19.21 -10.99 3.78
C TYR A 74 19.70 -11.47 2.43
N THR A 75 19.71 -10.58 1.43
CA THR A 75 20.21 -10.90 0.10
C THR A 75 21.01 -9.76 -0.50
N LYS A 76 22.08 -10.12 -1.20
CA LYS A 76 22.91 -9.19 -2.00
C LYS A 76 22.79 -9.46 -3.50
N SER A 77 21.94 -10.40 -3.91
CA SER A 77 21.77 -10.77 -5.33
C SER A 77 20.98 -9.74 -6.13
N ASN A 78 20.27 -8.83 -5.47
CA ASN A 78 19.53 -7.74 -6.09
C ASN A 78 19.82 -6.40 -5.38
N SER A 79 19.20 -5.32 -5.89
CA SER A 79 19.43 -3.97 -5.39
C SER A 79 18.59 -3.58 -4.18
N SER A 80 17.62 -4.40 -3.77
CA SER A 80 16.71 -4.10 -2.66
C SER A 80 17.48 -3.87 -1.35
N CYS A 81 17.00 -2.95 -0.54
CA CYS A 81 17.59 -2.51 0.71
C CYS A 81 16.47 -2.28 1.75
N ASP A 82 16.74 -2.61 3.01
CA ASP A 82 15.89 -2.20 4.10
C ASP A 82 16.15 -0.74 4.47
N ASN A 83 15.09 0.04 4.61
CA ASN A 83 15.15 1.46 4.95
C ASN A 83 14.02 1.83 5.91
N VAL A 84 14.37 2.18 7.15
CA VAL A 84 13.43 2.51 8.22
C VAL A 84 12.58 3.74 7.88
N SER A 85 13.18 4.77 7.26
CA SER A 85 12.43 5.97 6.87
C SER A 85 11.41 5.68 5.78
N VAL A 86 11.75 4.83 4.81
CA VAL A 86 10.78 4.33 3.83
C VAL A 86 9.69 3.56 4.55
N ALA A 87 10.05 2.64 5.45
CA ALA A 87 9.09 1.81 6.17
C ALA A 87 8.06 2.64 6.95
N ILE A 88 8.49 3.72 7.62
CA ILE A 88 7.57 4.63 8.32
C ILE A 88 6.64 5.32 7.33
N ALA A 89 7.18 5.85 6.23
CA ALA A 89 6.41 6.61 5.25
C ALA A 89 5.43 5.75 4.44
N THR A 90 5.73 4.46 4.28
CA THR A 90 4.94 3.50 3.50
C THR A 90 4.23 2.48 4.38
N PHE A 91 4.18 2.72 5.69
CA PHE A 91 3.46 1.89 6.66
C PHE A 91 3.89 0.41 6.71
N GLY A 92 5.18 0.15 6.46
CA GLY A 92 5.80 -1.18 6.60
C GLY A 92 6.60 -1.64 5.38
N GLU A 93 6.33 -1.08 4.19
CA GLU A 93 6.89 -1.59 2.92
C GLU A 93 8.39 -1.29 2.71
N GLY A 94 9.05 -0.62 3.66
CA GLY A 94 10.47 -0.27 3.57
C GLY A 94 11.45 -1.37 3.98
N TRP A 95 10.96 -2.49 4.51
CA TRP A 95 11.75 -3.71 4.76
C TRP A 95 11.97 -4.50 3.47
N HIS A 96 12.45 -3.80 2.44
CA HIS A 96 12.40 -4.27 1.07
C HIS A 96 13.46 -5.36 0.79
N ASN A 97 14.59 -5.37 1.50
CA ASN A 97 15.56 -6.45 1.34
C ASN A 97 15.03 -7.77 1.88
N TYR A 98 14.33 -7.71 3.02
CA TYR A 98 13.61 -8.88 3.55
C TYR A 98 12.54 -9.37 2.58
N HIS A 99 11.66 -8.46 2.13
CA HIS A 99 10.58 -8.79 1.21
C HIS A 99 11.08 -9.50 -0.06
N HIS A 100 12.18 -9.02 -0.65
CA HIS A 100 12.77 -9.66 -1.83
C HIS A 100 13.44 -11.00 -1.53
N ALA A 101 13.94 -11.22 -0.31
CA ALA A 101 14.53 -12.50 0.10
C ALA A 101 13.45 -13.55 0.44
N PHE A 102 12.32 -13.11 1.00
CA PHE A 102 11.21 -13.95 1.45
C PHE A 102 9.86 -13.45 0.91
N PRO A 103 9.63 -13.47 -0.42
CA PRO A 103 8.45 -12.88 -1.04
C PRO A 103 7.12 -13.56 -0.68
N TRP A 104 7.18 -14.72 -0.03
CA TRP A 104 6.01 -15.47 0.45
C TRP A 104 5.62 -15.13 1.90
N ASP A 105 6.41 -14.35 2.64
CA ASP A 105 6.05 -13.95 4.01
C ASP A 105 5.03 -12.80 3.97
N TYR A 106 3.85 -13.03 4.53
CA TYR A 106 2.75 -12.07 4.57
C TYR A 106 3.07 -10.77 5.32
N ARG A 107 4.08 -10.78 6.21
CA ARG A 107 4.44 -9.64 7.09
C ARG A 107 5.42 -8.67 6.45
N LEU A 108 6.11 -9.11 5.41
CA LEU A 108 7.15 -8.36 4.69
C LEU A 108 8.35 -7.93 5.56
N SER A 109 8.49 -8.45 6.79
CA SER A 109 9.61 -8.12 7.70
C SER A 109 9.92 -9.25 8.70
N GLU A 110 11.20 -9.36 9.12
CA GLU A 110 11.70 -10.48 9.95
C GLU A 110 11.23 -10.43 11.42
N PHE A 111 11.30 -9.26 12.06
CA PHE A 111 11.21 -9.13 13.52
C PHE A 111 9.90 -8.51 14.02
N GLY A 112 9.39 -9.05 15.13
CA GLY A 112 8.12 -8.73 15.82
C GLY A 112 7.96 -7.32 16.40
N ASN A 113 8.70 -6.33 15.90
CA ASN A 113 8.36 -4.93 16.12
C ASN A 113 7.28 -4.53 15.10
N TYR A 114 6.05 -4.96 15.37
CA TYR A 114 4.83 -4.55 14.66
C TYR A 114 4.63 -3.02 14.59
N ASN A 115 5.46 -2.24 15.29
CA ASN A 115 5.36 -0.80 15.45
C ASN A 115 5.34 0.00 14.13
N ILE A 116 5.80 -0.57 13.01
CA ILE A 116 5.88 0.14 11.72
C ILE A 116 5.05 -0.54 10.62
N SER A 117 4.60 -1.80 10.77
CA SER A 117 3.86 -2.53 9.73
C SER A 117 2.35 -2.50 10.00
N ILE A 118 1.69 -1.45 9.51
CA ILE A 118 0.23 -1.31 9.64
C ILE A 118 -0.49 -2.38 8.80
N GLY A 119 0.08 -2.76 7.65
CA GLY A 119 -0.47 -3.83 6.81
C GLY A 119 -0.55 -5.16 7.57
N THR A 120 0.52 -5.54 8.27
CA THR A 120 0.54 -6.75 9.10
C THR A 120 -0.49 -6.66 10.24
N ALA A 121 -0.60 -5.51 10.91
CA ALA A 121 -1.58 -5.31 11.97
C ALA A 121 -3.02 -5.44 11.46
N PHE A 122 -3.30 -4.94 10.26
CA PHE A 122 -4.60 -5.08 9.61
C PHE A 122 -4.91 -6.53 9.26
N ILE A 123 -3.96 -7.27 8.68
CA ILE A 123 -4.14 -8.70 8.38
C ILE A 123 -4.38 -9.49 9.68
N ASN A 124 -3.62 -9.23 10.74
CA ASN A 124 -3.81 -9.88 12.04
C ASN A 124 -5.19 -9.56 12.65
N LEU A 125 -5.72 -8.34 12.48
CA LEU A 125 -7.08 -8.00 12.88
C LEU A 125 -8.11 -8.81 12.07
N CYS A 126 -7.94 -8.90 10.75
CA CYS A 126 -8.79 -9.73 9.89
C CYS A 126 -8.73 -11.20 10.32
N ALA A 127 -7.56 -11.71 10.68
CA ALA A 127 -7.40 -13.07 11.19
C ALA A 127 -8.09 -13.29 12.53
N PHE A 128 -7.96 -12.33 13.46
CA PHE A 128 -8.68 -12.35 14.74
C PHE A 128 -10.21 -12.37 14.54
N LEU A 129 -10.72 -11.65 13.53
CA LEU A 129 -12.14 -11.63 13.16
C LEU A 129 -12.58 -12.84 12.31
N GLY A 130 -11.67 -13.76 11.98
CA GLY A 130 -11.97 -14.94 11.14
C GLY A 130 -12.17 -14.62 9.65
N MET A 131 -11.76 -13.44 9.20
CA MET A 131 -11.86 -13.01 7.79
C MET A 131 -10.61 -13.38 6.96
N ALA A 132 -9.49 -13.68 7.61
CA ALA A 132 -8.24 -14.08 6.97
C ALA A 132 -7.61 -15.28 7.71
N TYR A 133 -6.98 -16.17 6.98
CA TYR A 133 -6.21 -17.31 7.48
C TYR A 133 -5.23 -17.76 6.37
N ASP A 134 -4.38 -18.73 6.69
CA ASP A 134 -3.24 -19.21 5.87
C ASP A 134 -2.23 -18.10 5.51
#